data_AF-A0A374ARJ4-F1
#
_entry.id   AF-A0A374ARJ4-F1
#
_cell.length_a   1.000
_cell.length_b   1.000
_cell.length_c   1.000
_cell.angle_alpha   90.00
_cell.angle_beta   90.00
_cell.angle_gamma   90.00
#
_symmetry.space_group_name_H-M   'P 1'
#
loop_
_entity.id
_entity.type
_entity.pdbx_description
1 polymer ?
#
loop_
_entity_poly.entity_id
_entity_poly.type
_entity_poly.pdbx_seq_one_letter_code
_entity_poly.pdbx_strand_id
1 'polypeptide(L)'
;MKKKIFAMGLSLLFAACCFPKMSFAAEPAENVVAKVNGKTYATLKEAVDAAPENSTVTLLSDVTEDVIFNKNITVDGASKYTISGASTVKAGTLTNLTLKPNETNTNGKLLTIGNGDSTSINLENVTIHYSVTKRSSGSAVTVSGNSATIKINHCRFINTPNNNGTTTDAPEWSYGLYVNEQNDAGSITFTNNEFNGAFRTMLANVSGNFLIENCEFINSVYSVANGPTGGSAGEATTITTSAASNNQIVVKNNMLDNAGSIYLQTQANFTGNTIKNDKFEHYIQAKGSIGQPIDFKNNTFQLGTNNLVVIDVAATPILLPAGQPAVNYWIWSDTPANVRPADYSDYKYMYNEDGSITFMPQSDVAFEQFFAQKTNGNIQVNDQDTVLIEKNLKINDIEIGSDKNITFEIAKDATLEIAGALDIQGKITVKGEGALIITEQGKVNIYSDAALTVSPDTSLKNNGFISNNGELTIPDTTTGNGTIEGTGITEKVHNAVHVEAKEPTCDTDGNIEYWYCSFCDKYFSDKALTQEISKEKTSRKALGHKYENGKCTVCGKADPNYKPETSPTDNENDGNSNQEFSNSHAPKTGDNNHIGLMIALMLGASIAFFGVKRDKKQHG
;
A
#
# COMPACT_ATOMS: atom_id res chain seq x y z
N MET A 1 102.98 1.38 -16.70
CA MET A 1 104.03 1.17 -15.66
C MET A 1 103.34 0.91 -14.32
N LYS A 2 103.87 0.01 -13.45
CA LYS A 2 103.55 -0.16 -12.01
C LYS A 2 102.06 -0.47 -11.63
N LYS A 3 101.73 -1.33 -10.64
CA LYS A 3 102.41 -2.49 -9.99
C LYS A 3 101.39 -3.23 -9.07
N LYS A 4 101.69 -4.48 -8.65
CA LYS A 4 100.96 -5.36 -7.68
C LYS A 4 99.67 -6.00 -8.22
N ILE A 5 99.42 -7.33 -8.23
CA ILE A 5 100.05 -8.55 -7.67
C ILE A 5 99.73 -8.88 -6.19
N PHE A 6 99.50 -10.18 -5.94
CA PHE A 6 99.09 -10.94 -4.72
C PHE A 6 97.58 -11.03 -4.45
N ALA A 7 97.02 -12.16 -3.97
CA ALA A 7 97.65 -13.40 -3.47
C ALA A 7 97.08 -14.71 -4.09
N MET A 8 97.66 -15.87 -3.73
CA MET A 8 97.40 -17.20 -4.30
C MET A 8 97.39 -18.29 -3.22
N GLY A 9 96.53 -19.30 -3.36
CA GLY A 9 96.45 -20.52 -2.52
C GLY A 9 95.04 -21.13 -2.64
N LEU A 10 94.77 -22.27 -3.30
CA LEU A 10 95.39 -23.62 -3.31
C LEU A 10 95.01 -24.49 -2.10
N SER A 11 93.95 -25.28 -2.25
CA SER A 11 93.82 -26.59 -1.58
C SER A 11 92.89 -27.54 -2.38
N LEU A 12 93.07 -28.82 -2.12
CA LEU A 12 92.78 -30.02 -2.92
C LEU A 12 91.32 -30.30 -3.31
N LEU A 13 91.20 -31.02 -4.45
CA LEU A 13 90.29 -32.13 -4.78
C LEU A 13 88.96 -32.27 -4.01
N PHE A 14 87.86 -32.32 -4.78
CA PHE A 14 87.16 -33.60 -4.97
C PHE A 14 86.49 -33.65 -6.35
N ALA A 15 86.43 -34.83 -6.97
CA ALA A 15 85.80 -35.02 -8.28
C ALA A 15 84.51 -35.83 -8.14
N ALA A 16 83.38 -35.25 -8.53
CA ALA A 16 82.09 -35.95 -8.63
C ALA A 16 81.24 -35.37 -9.76
N CYS A 17 80.78 -36.25 -10.64
CA CYS A 17 80.04 -36.03 -11.88
C CYS A 17 79.02 -34.88 -11.87
N CYS A 18 79.12 -33.99 -12.86
CA CYS A 18 78.00 -33.18 -13.34
C CYS A 18 77.84 -33.38 -14.85
N PHE A 19 76.87 -34.21 -15.23
CA PHE A 19 76.30 -34.18 -16.57
C PHE A 19 75.56 -32.84 -16.77
N PRO A 20 75.46 -32.31 -18.00
CA PRO A 20 74.61 -31.16 -18.25
C PRO A 20 73.17 -31.48 -17.86
N LYS A 21 72.56 -30.64 -17.01
CA LYS A 21 71.11 -30.70 -16.79
C LYS A 21 70.43 -30.37 -18.10
N MET A 22 69.89 -31.38 -18.78
CA MET A 22 68.83 -31.14 -19.76
C MET A 22 67.70 -30.43 -19.01
N SER A 23 67.43 -29.18 -19.39
CA SER A 23 66.20 -28.52 -19.00
C SER A 23 65.08 -29.25 -19.74
N PHE A 24 64.43 -30.21 -19.08
CA PHE A 24 63.10 -30.59 -19.48
C PHE A 24 62.28 -29.31 -19.53
N ALA A 25 61.75 -28.98 -20.71
CA ALA A 25 60.60 -28.10 -20.76
C ALA A 25 59.52 -28.75 -19.89
N ALA A 26 58.87 -27.97 -19.04
CA ALA A 26 57.63 -28.45 -18.45
C ALA A 26 56.69 -28.82 -19.60
N GLU A 27 56.09 -30.00 -19.54
CA GLU A 27 55.00 -30.34 -20.44
C GLU A 27 53.96 -29.20 -20.36
N PRO A 28 53.42 -28.73 -21.50
CA PRO A 28 52.39 -27.71 -21.44
C PRO A 28 51.25 -28.27 -20.60
N ALA A 29 50.98 -27.63 -19.45
CA ALA A 29 49.96 -28.09 -18.52
C ALA A 29 48.67 -28.32 -19.32
N GLU A 30 48.17 -29.56 -19.32
CA GLU A 30 46.98 -29.92 -20.11
C GLU A 30 45.88 -28.90 -19.81
N ASN A 31 45.30 -28.30 -20.85
CA ASN A 31 44.30 -27.26 -20.69
C ASN A 31 42.96 -27.88 -20.27
N VAL A 32 42.92 -28.40 -19.04
CA VAL A 32 41.79 -29.13 -18.49
C VAL A 32 40.71 -28.14 -18.10
N VAL A 33 39.59 -28.22 -18.83
CA VAL A 33 38.41 -27.37 -18.60
C VAL A 33 37.40 -28.07 -17.70
N ALA A 34 37.23 -29.39 -17.86
CA ALA A 34 36.20 -30.14 -17.16
C ALA A 34 36.62 -31.58 -16.85
N LYS A 35 35.92 -32.21 -15.91
CA LYS A 35 36.11 -33.61 -15.48
C LYS A 35 34.77 -34.30 -15.24
N VAL A 36 34.61 -35.50 -15.77
CA VAL A 36 33.48 -36.40 -15.46
C VAL A 36 34.00 -37.82 -15.22
N ASN A 37 33.48 -38.48 -14.18
CA ASN A 37 33.86 -39.85 -13.77
C ASN A 37 35.38 -40.08 -13.65
N GLY A 38 36.11 -39.06 -13.19
CA GLY A 38 37.57 -39.09 -12.99
C GLY A 38 38.40 -38.77 -14.24
N LYS A 39 37.83 -38.81 -15.45
CA LYS A 39 38.51 -38.41 -16.70
C LYS A 39 38.42 -36.90 -16.92
N THR A 40 39.54 -36.31 -17.33
CA THR A 40 39.71 -34.90 -17.73
C THR A 40 39.43 -34.67 -19.22
N TYR A 41 39.06 -33.44 -19.57
CA TYR A 41 38.69 -33.01 -20.93
C TYR A 41 39.23 -31.60 -21.22
N ALA A 42 39.58 -31.33 -22.47
CA ALA A 42 40.18 -30.07 -22.91
C ALA A 42 39.16 -28.94 -23.16
N THR A 43 37.88 -29.30 -23.22
CA THR A 43 36.73 -28.40 -23.40
C THR A 43 35.59 -28.83 -22.47
N LEU A 44 34.62 -27.95 -22.21
CA LEU A 44 33.38 -28.35 -21.54
C LEU A 44 32.51 -29.15 -22.50
N LYS A 45 32.49 -28.78 -23.79
CA LYS A 45 31.74 -29.49 -24.83
C LYS A 45 32.11 -30.98 -24.90
N GLU A 46 33.38 -31.35 -24.97
CA GLU A 46 33.79 -32.76 -24.99
C GLU A 46 33.37 -33.50 -23.70
N ALA A 47 33.41 -32.83 -22.55
CA ALA A 47 32.99 -33.42 -21.29
C ALA A 47 31.46 -33.68 -21.26
N VAL A 48 30.66 -32.74 -21.78
CA VAL A 48 29.20 -32.90 -21.93
C VAL A 48 28.89 -33.99 -22.97
N ASP A 49 29.55 -33.99 -24.13
CA ASP A 49 29.38 -34.99 -25.18
C ASP A 49 29.75 -36.40 -24.70
N ALA A 50 30.78 -36.54 -23.84
CA ALA A 50 31.21 -37.81 -23.25
C ALA A 50 30.50 -38.20 -21.94
N ALA A 51 29.81 -37.28 -21.26
CA ALA A 51 29.11 -37.57 -20.00
C ALA A 51 27.98 -38.60 -20.17
N PRO A 52 27.94 -39.67 -19.35
CA PRO A 52 26.77 -40.55 -19.23
C PRO A 52 25.59 -39.83 -18.57
N GLU A 53 24.37 -40.28 -18.85
CA GLU A 53 23.16 -39.79 -18.16
C GLU A 53 23.28 -39.90 -16.64
N ASN A 54 22.77 -38.90 -15.93
CA ASN A 54 22.81 -38.73 -14.46
C ASN A 54 24.22 -38.58 -13.86
N SER A 55 25.26 -38.40 -14.67
CA SER A 55 26.62 -38.09 -14.18
C SER A 55 26.83 -36.59 -13.89
N THR A 56 27.91 -36.26 -13.18
CA THR A 56 28.32 -34.87 -12.92
C THR A 56 29.59 -34.52 -13.69
N VAL A 57 29.53 -33.42 -14.43
CA VAL A 57 30.67 -32.73 -15.05
C VAL A 57 31.08 -31.59 -14.10
N THR A 58 32.25 -31.68 -13.49
CA THR A 58 32.81 -30.59 -12.67
C THR A 58 33.72 -29.72 -13.51
N LEU A 59 33.53 -28.40 -13.49
CA LEU A 59 34.45 -27.44 -14.12
C LEU A 59 35.75 -27.32 -13.32
N LEU A 60 36.85 -27.11 -14.03
CA LEU A 60 38.20 -26.99 -13.47
C LEU A 60 38.91 -25.70 -13.92
N SER A 61 38.39 -25.01 -14.94
CA SER A 61 38.76 -23.66 -15.35
C SER A 61 37.56 -22.94 -15.99
N ASP A 62 37.71 -21.66 -16.34
CA ASP A 62 36.66 -20.89 -17.02
C ASP A 62 36.50 -21.34 -18.48
N VAL A 63 35.26 -21.25 -18.98
CA VAL A 63 34.84 -21.69 -20.32
C VAL A 63 34.58 -20.47 -21.20
N THR A 64 35.01 -20.49 -22.46
CA THR A 64 34.85 -19.38 -23.42
C THR A 64 34.08 -19.77 -24.69
N GLU A 65 33.75 -21.04 -24.84
CA GLU A 65 32.98 -21.63 -25.95
C GLU A 65 31.45 -21.62 -25.70
N ASP A 66 30.68 -21.66 -26.78
CA ASP A 66 29.24 -21.89 -26.75
C ASP A 66 28.96 -23.39 -26.50
N VAL A 67 28.04 -23.71 -25.57
CA VAL A 67 27.78 -25.09 -25.13
C VAL A 67 26.29 -25.42 -25.15
N ILE A 68 25.96 -26.65 -25.56
CA ILE A 68 24.60 -27.20 -25.57
C ILE A 68 24.50 -28.29 -24.51
N PHE A 69 23.57 -28.15 -23.58
CA PHE A 69 23.31 -29.12 -22.51
C PHE A 69 22.00 -29.85 -22.82
N ASN A 70 22.08 -31.04 -23.41
CA ASN A 70 20.94 -31.80 -23.96
C ASN A 70 20.80 -33.22 -23.37
N LYS A 71 21.42 -33.48 -22.22
CA LYS A 71 21.37 -34.74 -21.46
C LYS A 71 20.90 -34.46 -20.04
N ASN A 72 20.39 -35.46 -19.33
CA ASN A 72 20.05 -35.35 -17.91
C ASN A 72 21.31 -35.49 -17.04
N ILE A 73 22.23 -34.52 -17.15
CA ILE A 73 23.50 -34.47 -16.40
C ILE A 73 23.56 -33.23 -15.51
N THR A 74 24.41 -33.27 -14.48
CA THR A 74 24.73 -32.07 -13.68
C THR A 74 26.03 -31.46 -14.18
N VAL A 75 26.07 -30.14 -14.34
CA VAL A 75 27.30 -29.38 -14.61
C VAL A 75 27.54 -28.41 -13.45
N ASP A 76 28.63 -28.62 -12.73
CA ASP A 76 28.96 -27.92 -11.47
C ASP A 76 30.20 -27.02 -11.65
N GLY A 77 30.01 -25.72 -11.46
CA GLY A 77 31.09 -24.72 -11.51
C GLY A 77 31.87 -24.53 -10.21
N ALA A 78 31.59 -25.34 -9.17
CA ALA A 78 32.27 -25.32 -7.88
C ALA A 78 32.28 -23.94 -7.20
N SER A 79 31.24 -23.14 -7.41
CA SER A 79 31.05 -21.76 -6.94
C SER A 79 32.16 -20.80 -7.39
N LYS A 80 32.84 -21.11 -8.49
CA LYS A 80 34.06 -20.40 -8.92
C LYS A 80 34.09 -20.09 -10.41
N TYR A 81 33.68 -21.03 -11.26
CA TYR A 81 33.96 -20.95 -12.70
C TYR A 81 32.83 -20.31 -13.52
N THR A 82 33.24 -19.65 -14.60
CA THR A 82 32.38 -18.86 -15.49
C THR A 82 32.33 -19.46 -16.89
N ILE A 83 31.13 -19.60 -17.44
CA ILE A 83 30.90 -19.87 -18.86
C ILE A 83 30.65 -18.53 -19.56
N SER A 84 31.59 -18.16 -20.43
CA SER A 84 31.67 -16.89 -21.15
C SER A 84 31.23 -17.02 -22.61
N GLY A 85 30.29 -17.92 -22.87
CA GLY A 85 29.74 -18.28 -24.18
C GLY A 85 28.25 -18.62 -24.06
N ALA A 86 27.56 -18.69 -25.19
CA ALA A 86 26.12 -18.90 -25.21
C ALA A 86 25.76 -20.31 -24.75
N SER A 87 25.12 -20.41 -23.58
CA SER A 87 24.65 -21.66 -22.99
C SER A 87 23.24 -21.99 -23.47
N THR A 88 23.09 -23.12 -24.16
CA THR A 88 21.80 -23.62 -24.64
C THR A 88 21.36 -24.81 -23.79
N VAL A 89 20.50 -24.57 -22.81
CA VAL A 89 20.09 -25.55 -21.79
C VAL A 89 18.76 -26.21 -22.19
N LYS A 90 18.83 -27.50 -22.54
CA LYS A 90 17.69 -28.33 -22.94
C LYS A 90 17.37 -29.45 -21.96
N ALA A 91 18.33 -29.94 -21.19
CA ALA A 91 18.08 -30.93 -20.14
C ALA A 91 19.14 -30.84 -19.03
N GLY A 92 18.84 -31.45 -17.88
CA GLY A 92 19.78 -31.62 -16.77
C GLY A 92 19.83 -30.40 -15.85
N THR A 93 20.95 -30.24 -15.17
CA THR A 93 21.15 -29.22 -14.12
C THR A 93 22.42 -28.44 -14.35
N LEU A 94 22.34 -27.11 -14.36
CA LEU A 94 23.51 -26.24 -14.18
C LEU A 94 23.54 -25.77 -12.72
N THR A 95 24.72 -25.81 -12.08
CA THR A 95 24.83 -25.41 -10.67
C THR A 95 26.17 -24.75 -10.32
N ASN A 96 26.13 -23.88 -9.30
CA ASN A 96 27.29 -23.21 -8.69
C ASN A 96 28.24 -22.54 -9.71
N LEU A 97 27.69 -21.89 -10.73
CA LEU A 97 28.46 -21.35 -11.86
C LEU A 97 27.95 -19.97 -12.29
N THR A 98 28.79 -19.21 -12.99
CA THR A 98 28.40 -17.96 -13.62
C THR A 98 28.22 -18.15 -15.13
N LEU A 99 27.13 -17.65 -15.69
CA LEU A 99 26.91 -17.47 -17.13
C LEU A 99 27.10 -15.99 -17.46
N LYS A 100 27.97 -15.67 -18.42
CA LYS A 100 28.11 -14.31 -18.98
C LYS A 100 28.24 -14.37 -20.50
N PRO A 101 27.86 -13.31 -21.24
CA PRO A 101 28.04 -13.31 -22.69
C PRO A 101 29.51 -13.22 -23.07
N ASN A 102 29.85 -13.80 -24.22
CA ASN A 102 31.16 -13.57 -24.85
C ASN A 102 31.26 -12.08 -25.24
N GLU A 103 32.40 -11.43 -24.95
CA GLU A 103 32.59 -9.99 -25.22
C GLU A 103 32.47 -9.63 -26.71
N THR A 104 32.76 -10.60 -27.60
CA THR A 104 32.60 -10.47 -29.05
C THR A 104 31.14 -10.60 -29.52
N ASN A 105 30.23 -11.10 -28.69
CA ASN A 105 28.83 -11.30 -29.06
C ASN A 105 28.11 -9.94 -29.20
N THR A 106 27.69 -9.61 -30.42
CA THR A 106 27.04 -8.33 -30.74
C THR A 106 25.72 -8.12 -30.02
N ASN A 107 24.99 -9.20 -29.72
CA ASN A 107 23.69 -9.15 -29.05
C ASN A 107 23.78 -9.30 -27.53
N GLY A 108 24.93 -9.68 -26.97
CA GLY A 108 25.04 -10.01 -25.54
C GLY A 108 24.42 -11.35 -25.18
N LYS A 109 24.33 -12.29 -26.13
CA LYS A 109 23.73 -13.60 -25.89
C LYS A 109 24.55 -14.41 -24.88
N LEU A 110 23.89 -14.87 -23.82
CA LEU A 110 24.45 -15.78 -22.82
C LEU A 110 23.59 -17.03 -22.54
N LEU A 111 22.26 -16.95 -22.71
CA LEU A 111 21.36 -18.04 -22.33
C LEU A 111 20.27 -18.30 -23.39
N THR A 112 19.99 -19.57 -23.63
CA THR A 112 18.77 -20.06 -24.29
C THR A 112 18.30 -21.29 -23.52
N ILE A 113 17.10 -21.24 -22.96
CA ILE A 113 16.59 -22.29 -22.05
C ILE A 113 15.28 -22.89 -22.56
N GLY A 114 15.11 -24.20 -22.40
CA GLY A 114 13.91 -24.91 -22.84
C GLY A 114 14.05 -25.58 -24.21
N ASN A 115 12.97 -26.25 -24.63
CA ASN A 115 12.86 -27.03 -25.86
C ASN A 115 11.40 -27.51 -26.05
N GLY A 116 11.09 -28.04 -27.23
CA GLY A 116 9.76 -28.60 -27.53
C GLY A 116 9.50 -29.98 -26.93
N ASP A 117 10.50 -30.62 -26.32
CA ASP A 117 10.40 -31.93 -25.68
C ASP A 117 10.09 -31.77 -24.17
N SER A 118 9.34 -32.70 -23.57
CA SER A 118 8.97 -32.64 -22.14
C SER A 118 10.10 -33.09 -21.21
N THR A 119 11.21 -32.35 -21.26
CA THR A 119 12.44 -32.56 -20.48
C THR A 119 12.37 -31.84 -19.12
N SER A 120 13.35 -32.12 -18.24
CA SER A 120 13.57 -31.39 -17.00
C SER A 120 14.86 -30.58 -17.10
N ILE A 121 14.78 -29.29 -16.72
CA ILE A 121 15.91 -28.35 -16.67
C ILE A 121 15.92 -27.68 -15.30
N ASN A 122 17.07 -27.64 -14.64
CA ASN A 122 17.25 -26.97 -13.36
C ASN A 122 18.45 -25.99 -13.42
N LEU A 123 18.28 -24.77 -12.93
CA LEU A 123 19.36 -23.84 -12.60
C LEU A 123 19.38 -23.71 -11.07
N GLU A 124 20.45 -24.12 -10.43
CA GLU A 124 20.57 -24.20 -8.95
C GLU A 124 21.81 -23.43 -8.48
N ASN A 125 21.64 -22.29 -7.81
CA ASN A 125 22.77 -21.40 -7.44
C ASN A 125 23.62 -20.98 -8.66
N VAL A 126 22.96 -20.52 -9.72
CA VAL A 126 23.61 -19.99 -10.95
C VAL A 126 23.55 -18.47 -10.95
N THR A 127 24.64 -17.81 -11.32
CA THR A 127 24.66 -16.36 -11.59
C THR A 127 24.55 -16.09 -13.08
N ILE A 128 23.56 -15.32 -13.51
CA ILE A 128 23.31 -14.91 -14.89
C ILE A 128 23.72 -13.44 -15.00
N HIS A 129 24.93 -13.17 -15.50
CA HIS A 129 25.53 -11.84 -15.57
C HIS A 129 25.34 -11.26 -16.97
N TYR A 130 24.38 -10.34 -17.10
CA TYR A 130 24.03 -9.69 -18.36
C TYR A 130 25.02 -8.58 -18.75
N SER A 131 25.16 -8.35 -20.06
CA SER A 131 25.88 -7.17 -20.56
C SER A 131 25.04 -5.90 -20.40
N VAL A 132 25.68 -4.80 -19.99
CA VAL A 132 25.07 -3.46 -19.91
C VAL A 132 25.28 -2.62 -21.17
N THR A 133 26.05 -3.13 -22.14
CA THR A 133 26.35 -2.45 -23.43
C THR A 133 25.78 -3.20 -24.64
N LYS A 134 25.44 -4.49 -24.50
CA LYS A 134 24.75 -5.28 -25.54
C LYS A 134 23.31 -5.52 -25.08
N ARG A 135 22.36 -4.78 -25.67
CA ARG A 135 20.99 -4.56 -25.12
C ARG A 135 19.89 -5.31 -25.86
N SER A 136 20.18 -6.52 -26.36
CA SER A 136 19.20 -7.30 -27.09
C SER A 136 18.20 -7.97 -26.13
N SER A 137 16.91 -8.00 -26.49
CA SER A 137 15.96 -8.94 -25.89
C SER A 137 16.33 -10.41 -26.15
N GLY A 138 17.20 -10.67 -27.12
CA GLY A 138 17.82 -11.97 -27.39
C GLY A 138 18.99 -12.36 -26.47
N SER A 139 19.31 -11.57 -25.43
CA SER A 139 20.45 -11.85 -24.53
C SER A 139 20.24 -13.13 -23.72
N ALA A 140 19.07 -13.26 -23.10
CA ALA A 140 18.59 -14.48 -22.44
C ALA A 140 17.14 -14.73 -22.86
N VAL A 141 16.87 -15.91 -23.42
CA VAL A 141 15.53 -16.25 -23.96
C VAL A 141 15.10 -17.66 -23.57
N THR A 142 13.79 -17.89 -23.48
CA THR A 142 13.23 -19.25 -23.59
C THR A 142 13.13 -19.67 -25.07
N VAL A 143 12.96 -20.96 -25.34
CA VAL A 143 12.67 -21.48 -26.69
C VAL A 143 11.16 -21.38 -27.00
N SER A 144 10.79 -20.99 -28.24
CA SER A 144 9.39 -20.98 -28.74
C SER A 144 8.69 -22.30 -28.44
N GLY A 145 7.47 -22.20 -27.89
CA GLY A 145 6.64 -23.36 -27.59
C GLY A 145 7.30 -24.34 -26.61
N ASN A 146 8.00 -23.83 -25.58
CA ASN A 146 8.68 -24.67 -24.60
C ASN A 146 7.72 -25.66 -23.92
N SER A 147 8.03 -26.95 -24.02
CA SER A 147 7.35 -28.08 -23.37
C SER A 147 8.11 -28.62 -22.15
N ALA A 148 9.32 -28.11 -21.88
CA ALA A 148 10.15 -28.57 -20.76
C ALA A 148 9.66 -27.97 -19.42
N THR A 149 9.89 -28.72 -18.33
CA THR A 149 9.78 -28.19 -16.96
C THR A 149 11.09 -27.53 -16.57
N ILE A 150 11.07 -26.20 -16.45
CA ILE A 150 12.21 -25.35 -16.09
C ILE A 150 12.08 -24.90 -14.64
N LYS A 151 13.07 -25.21 -13.82
CA LYS A 151 13.21 -24.74 -12.44
C LYS A 151 14.44 -23.85 -12.31
N ILE A 152 14.29 -22.73 -11.64
CA ILE A 152 15.33 -21.72 -11.43
C ILE A 152 15.30 -21.34 -9.96
N ASN A 153 16.33 -21.74 -9.22
CA ASN A 153 16.32 -21.73 -7.76
C ASN A 153 17.64 -21.20 -7.20
N HIS A 154 17.56 -20.29 -6.22
CA HIS A 154 18.71 -19.58 -5.62
C HIS A 154 19.65 -18.91 -6.66
N CYS A 155 19.14 -18.55 -7.84
CA CYS A 155 19.91 -17.94 -8.91
C CYS A 155 19.93 -16.40 -8.80
N ARG A 156 20.97 -15.80 -9.36
CA ARG A 156 21.22 -14.35 -9.34
C ARG A 156 21.20 -13.78 -10.76
N PHE A 157 20.22 -12.95 -11.11
CA PHE A 157 20.09 -12.29 -12.41
C PHE A 157 20.62 -10.86 -12.30
N ILE A 158 21.88 -10.66 -12.68
CA ILE A 158 22.62 -9.44 -12.34
C ILE A 158 23.19 -8.70 -13.54
N ASN A 159 23.44 -7.41 -13.37
CA ASN A 159 24.34 -6.65 -14.23
C ASN A 159 25.14 -5.62 -13.44
N THR A 160 26.18 -5.06 -14.06
CA THR A 160 27.16 -4.18 -13.40
C THR A 160 27.27 -2.86 -14.17
N PRO A 161 26.34 -1.91 -13.98
CA PRO A 161 26.20 -0.73 -14.82
C PRO A 161 26.97 0.49 -14.27
N ASN A 162 27.72 1.18 -15.12
CA ASN A 162 28.45 2.38 -14.77
C ASN A 162 27.63 3.67 -15.01
N ASN A 163 26.46 3.76 -14.36
CA ASN A 163 25.54 4.89 -14.53
C ASN A 163 25.92 6.15 -13.74
N ASN A 164 26.95 6.13 -12.87
CA ASN A 164 27.35 7.24 -12.00
C ASN A 164 26.20 7.85 -11.16
N GLY A 165 25.19 7.05 -10.80
CA GLY A 165 24.01 7.50 -10.07
C GLY A 165 22.86 8.01 -10.94
N THR A 166 23.01 8.09 -12.27
CA THR A 166 21.93 8.42 -13.21
C THR A 166 20.84 7.33 -13.18
N THR A 167 19.62 7.70 -12.80
CA THR A 167 18.46 6.80 -12.71
C THR A 167 17.45 6.97 -13.85
N THR A 168 17.41 8.15 -14.48
CA THR A 168 16.52 8.49 -15.60
C THR A 168 17.35 8.58 -16.87
N ASP A 169 16.85 7.98 -17.95
CA ASP A 169 17.55 7.76 -19.22
C ASP A 169 18.95 7.18 -19.00
N ALA A 170 19.04 6.19 -18.12
CA ALA A 170 20.28 5.58 -17.69
C ALA A 170 21.10 5.05 -18.89
N PRO A 171 22.38 5.42 -19.03
CA PRO A 171 23.17 5.11 -20.22
C PRO A 171 23.59 3.64 -20.32
N GLU A 172 23.66 2.89 -19.23
CA GLU A 172 24.05 1.47 -19.14
C GLU A 172 22.97 0.62 -18.45
N TRP A 173 22.52 -0.44 -19.14
CA TRP A 173 21.40 -1.27 -18.73
C TRP A 173 21.34 -2.59 -19.51
N SER A 174 20.60 -3.57 -18.99
CA SER A 174 20.35 -4.87 -19.62
C SER A 174 18.87 -5.14 -19.89
N TYR A 175 18.60 -6.01 -20.86
CA TYR A 175 17.30 -6.69 -21.01
C TYR A 175 17.40 -8.04 -20.31
N GLY A 176 16.43 -8.37 -19.45
CA GLY A 176 16.40 -9.60 -18.64
C GLY A 176 16.03 -10.86 -19.43
N LEU A 177 15.33 -11.81 -18.80
CA LEU A 177 14.85 -13.01 -19.49
C LEU A 177 13.59 -12.67 -20.30
N TYR A 178 13.64 -12.91 -21.60
CA TYR A 178 12.47 -12.86 -22.47
C TYR A 178 11.83 -14.25 -22.60
N VAL A 179 10.58 -14.37 -22.16
CA VAL A 179 9.77 -15.59 -22.26
C VAL A 179 9.13 -15.62 -23.64
N ASN A 180 9.78 -16.32 -24.56
CA ASN A 180 9.33 -16.50 -25.93
C ASN A 180 8.43 -17.74 -26.03
N GLU A 181 7.14 -17.57 -25.69
CA GLU A 181 6.07 -18.58 -25.79
C GLU A 181 6.26 -19.84 -24.90
N GLN A 182 5.15 -20.42 -24.45
CA GLN A 182 5.16 -21.67 -23.68
C GLN A 182 4.05 -22.60 -24.15
N ASN A 183 4.35 -23.91 -24.25
CA ASN A 183 3.38 -24.95 -24.51
C ASN A 183 2.70 -25.37 -23.20
N ASP A 184 1.45 -25.83 -23.25
CA ASP A 184 0.67 -26.24 -22.07
C ASP A 184 1.32 -27.39 -21.27
N ALA A 185 2.17 -28.21 -21.90
CA ALA A 185 2.95 -29.26 -21.26
C ALA A 185 4.22 -28.74 -20.54
N GLY A 186 4.66 -27.52 -20.85
CA GLY A 186 5.82 -26.88 -20.23
C GLY A 186 5.47 -26.14 -18.95
N SER A 187 6.50 -25.75 -18.21
CA SER A 187 6.36 -24.84 -17.07
C SER A 187 7.67 -24.12 -16.76
N ILE A 188 7.59 -22.93 -16.16
CA ILE A 188 8.74 -22.18 -15.65
C ILE A 188 8.46 -21.81 -14.19
N THR A 189 9.39 -22.14 -13.30
CA THR A 189 9.30 -21.84 -11.86
C THR A 189 10.56 -21.12 -11.39
N PHE A 190 10.38 -19.93 -10.84
CA PHE A 190 11.39 -19.17 -10.11
C PHE A 190 11.12 -19.27 -8.61
N THR A 191 12.07 -19.81 -7.84
CA THR A 191 12.03 -19.84 -6.37
C THR A 191 13.30 -19.25 -5.74
N ASN A 192 13.16 -18.35 -4.77
CA ASN A 192 14.29 -17.85 -3.95
C ASN A 192 15.41 -17.15 -4.78
N ASN A 193 15.07 -16.46 -5.88
CA ASN A 193 16.04 -15.82 -6.78
C ASN A 193 16.18 -14.31 -6.53
N GLU A 194 17.34 -13.74 -6.86
CA GLU A 194 17.58 -12.29 -6.83
C GLU A 194 17.74 -11.73 -8.25
N PHE A 195 17.03 -10.66 -8.60
CA PHE A 195 17.24 -9.84 -9.79
C PHE A 195 17.76 -8.47 -9.36
N ASN A 196 18.97 -8.08 -9.78
CA ASN A 196 19.64 -6.89 -9.22
C ASN A 196 20.57 -6.22 -10.25
N GLY A 197 20.28 -4.98 -10.63
CA GLY A 197 21.09 -4.22 -11.60
C GLY A 197 20.35 -3.02 -12.20
N ALA A 198 20.74 -2.59 -13.40
CA ALA A 198 19.96 -1.66 -14.22
C ALA A 198 19.23 -2.43 -15.31
N PHE A 199 17.92 -2.64 -15.19
CA PHE A 199 17.14 -3.43 -16.14
C PHE A 199 16.06 -2.60 -16.81
N ARG A 200 16.01 -2.63 -18.15
CA ARG A 200 14.85 -2.14 -18.91
C ARG A 200 13.62 -3.00 -18.66
N THR A 201 13.84 -4.30 -18.51
CA THR A 201 12.84 -5.24 -18.01
C THR A 201 13.53 -6.48 -17.44
N MET A 202 12.99 -7.08 -16.38
CA MET A 202 13.59 -8.25 -15.73
C MET A 202 12.98 -9.56 -16.25
N LEU A 203 11.64 -9.64 -16.32
CA LEU A 203 10.89 -10.77 -16.86
C LEU A 203 9.88 -10.28 -17.91
N ALA A 204 10.17 -10.53 -19.18
CA ALA A 204 9.39 -10.03 -20.30
C ALA A 204 8.53 -11.11 -20.97
N ASN A 205 7.33 -10.75 -21.40
CA ASN A 205 6.38 -11.59 -22.15
C ASN A 205 6.00 -12.91 -21.42
N VAL A 206 5.95 -12.87 -20.08
CA VAL A 206 5.62 -14.01 -19.20
C VAL A 206 4.33 -14.70 -19.64
N SER A 207 4.38 -16.03 -19.79
CA SER A 207 3.31 -16.82 -20.41
C SER A 207 3.29 -18.30 -19.99
N GLY A 208 2.14 -18.95 -20.17
CA GLY A 208 1.90 -20.36 -19.84
C GLY A 208 1.82 -20.61 -18.33
N ASN A 209 2.19 -21.82 -17.91
CA ASN A 209 2.37 -22.21 -16.52
C ASN A 209 3.63 -21.52 -15.96
N PHE A 210 3.43 -20.46 -15.18
CA PHE A 210 4.54 -19.61 -14.72
C PHE A 210 4.40 -19.25 -13.23
N LEU A 211 5.38 -19.65 -12.43
CA LEU A 211 5.42 -19.39 -10.99
C LEU A 211 6.64 -18.52 -10.64
N ILE A 212 6.41 -17.46 -9.87
CA ILE A 212 7.44 -16.64 -9.23
C ILE A 212 7.15 -16.61 -7.72
N GLU A 213 8.03 -17.21 -6.92
CA GLU A 213 7.88 -17.33 -5.47
C GLU A 213 9.15 -16.97 -4.69
N ASN A 214 9.01 -16.25 -3.58
CA ASN A 214 10.09 -15.86 -2.67
C ASN A 214 11.28 -15.17 -3.36
N CYS A 215 11.08 -14.53 -4.50
CA CYS A 215 12.13 -13.84 -5.25
C CYS A 215 12.22 -12.35 -4.86
N GLU A 216 13.40 -11.79 -5.01
CA GLU A 216 13.71 -10.38 -4.78
C GLU A 216 14.06 -9.71 -6.11
N PHE A 217 13.42 -8.57 -6.39
CA PHE A 217 13.62 -7.77 -7.60
C PHE A 217 14.05 -6.37 -7.20
N ILE A 218 15.22 -5.92 -7.65
CA ILE A 218 15.86 -4.64 -7.29
C ILE A 218 16.32 -3.93 -8.57
N ASN A 219 15.81 -2.73 -8.84
CA ASN A 219 16.29 -1.93 -9.97
C ASN A 219 17.02 -0.66 -9.50
N SER A 220 18.16 -0.40 -10.13
CA SER A 220 18.96 0.79 -9.87
C SER A 220 18.49 2.01 -10.67
N VAL A 221 17.63 1.82 -11.68
CA VAL A 221 17.18 2.84 -12.64
C VAL A 221 15.66 2.87 -12.80
N TYR A 222 15.10 4.05 -13.03
CA TYR A 222 13.70 4.31 -13.35
C TYR A 222 13.43 4.19 -14.86
N SER A 223 14.29 4.79 -15.70
CA SER A 223 14.21 4.71 -17.17
C SER A 223 15.58 4.61 -17.82
N VAL A 224 15.63 4.20 -19.08
CA VAL A 224 16.88 3.85 -19.78
C VAL A 224 17.02 4.53 -21.14
N ALA A 225 18.23 5.00 -21.46
CA ALA A 225 18.51 5.62 -22.76
C ALA A 225 18.45 4.60 -23.89
N ASN A 226 17.75 4.96 -24.97
CA ASN A 226 17.55 4.14 -26.17
C ASN A 226 16.86 2.79 -25.90
N GLY A 227 15.97 2.73 -24.90
CA GLY A 227 15.08 1.59 -24.67
C GLY A 227 14.09 1.35 -25.83
N PRO A 228 13.55 0.12 -25.97
CA PRO A 228 12.51 -0.17 -26.95
C PRO A 228 11.22 0.58 -26.60
N THR A 229 10.70 1.37 -27.54
CA THR A 229 9.63 2.36 -27.32
C THR A 229 8.22 1.77 -27.16
N GLY A 230 8.05 0.44 -27.20
CA GLY A 230 6.76 -0.23 -27.07
C GLY A 230 6.31 -0.35 -25.60
N GLY A 231 5.04 -0.04 -25.33
CA GLY A 231 4.47 -0.07 -23.97
C GLY A 231 5.03 1.05 -23.11
N SER A 232 5.84 0.72 -22.10
CA SER A 232 6.41 1.66 -21.11
C SER A 232 7.51 2.61 -21.66
N ALA A 233 7.65 2.74 -22.98
CA ALA A 233 8.70 3.53 -23.63
C ALA A 233 10.12 3.27 -23.05
N GLY A 234 10.75 4.28 -22.44
CA GLY A 234 12.05 4.15 -21.80
C GLY A 234 12.02 3.58 -20.38
N GLU A 235 10.86 3.55 -19.72
CA GLU A 235 10.73 3.16 -18.30
C GLU A 235 10.97 1.67 -18.07
N ALA A 236 11.58 1.38 -16.93
CA ALA A 236 11.85 0.04 -16.45
C ALA A 236 10.56 -0.69 -16.06
N THR A 237 10.49 -1.99 -16.35
CA THR A 237 9.37 -2.86 -15.94
C THR A 237 9.84 -4.11 -15.21
N THR A 238 9.22 -4.48 -14.09
CA THR A 238 9.60 -5.73 -13.40
C THR A 238 9.13 -6.94 -14.21
N ILE A 239 7.82 -7.00 -14.46
CA ILE A 239 7.13 -8.10 -15.13
C ILE A 239 6.26 -7.53 -16.25
N THR A 240 6.36 -8.11 -17.44
CA THR A 240 5.36 -7.94 -18.50
C THR A 240 4.81 -9.31 -18.91
N THR A 241 3.49 -9.45 -19.04
CA THR A 241 2.88 -10.72 -19.51
C THR A 241 2.68 -10.71 -21.02
N SER A 242 2.57 -11.90 -21.62
CA SER A 242 2.02 -12.04 -22.96
C SER A 242 0.51 -11.78 -22.97
N ALA A 243 -0.06 -11.65 -24.17
CA ALA A 243 -1.51 -11.63 -24.40
C ALA A 243 -2.07 -13.03 -24.77
N ALA A 244 -1.37 -14.11 -24.42
CA ALA A 244 -1.82 -15.48 -24.70
C ALA A 244 -3.01 -15.90 -23.82
N SER A 245 -3.78 -16.88 -24.30
CA SER A 245 -5.00 -17.39 -23.67
C SER A 245 -4.76 -18.53 -22.67
N ASN A 246 -3.62 -19.23 -22.76
CA ASN A 246 -3.24 -20.38 -21.93
C ASN A 246 -2.42 -20.00 -20.68
N ASN A 247 -2.46 -18.73 -20.28
CA ASN A 247 -1.61 -18.22 -19.20
C ASN A 247 -2.16 -18.62 -17.81
N GLN A 248 -1.29 -19.20 -16.99
CA GLN A 248 -1.52 -19.60 -15.60
C GLN A 248 -0.38 -19.02 -14.76
N ILE A 249 -0.40 -17.69 -14.59
CA ILE A 249 0.69 -16.89 -14.00
C ILE A 249 0.40 -16.64 -12.53
N VAL A 250 1.34 -17.03 -11.66
CA VAL A 250 1.28 -16.83 -10.21
C VAL A 250 2.54 -16.12 -9.73
N VAL A 251 2.36 -15.00 -9.04
CA VAL A 251 3.42 -14.16 -8.48
C VAL A 251 3.14 -13.99 -6.99
N LYS A 252 3.88 -14.70 -6.13
CA LYS A 252 3.60 -14.71 -4.69
C LYS A 252 4.81 -14.58 -3.78
N ASN A 253 4.61 -13.94 -2.62
CA ASN A 253 5.61 -13.82 -1.55
C ASN A 253 6.93 -13.14 -2.00
N ASN A 254 6.91 -12.30 -3.05
CA ASN A 254 8.11 -11.65 -3.60
C ASN A 254 8.33 -10.26 -3.01
N MET A 255 9.58 -9.80 -3.01
CA MET A 255 9.96 -8.40 -2.76
C MET A 255 10.25 -7.71 -4.09
N LEU A 256 9.58 -6.59 -4.38
CA LEU A 256 9.84 -5.74 -5.53
C LEU A 256 10.30 -4.37 -5.00
N ASP A 257 11.62 -4.16 -4.84
CA ASP A 257 12.22 -2.91 -4.37
C ASP A 257 12.62 -2.02 -5.57
N ASN A 258 11.76 -1.04 -5.86
CA ASN A 258 11.85 -0.08 -6.95
C ASN A 258 12.14 -0.75 -8.30
N ALA A 259 11.51 -1.91 -8.50
CA ALA A 259 11.91 -2.89 -9.50
C ALA A 259 11.53 -2.50 -10.95
N GLY A 260 10.55 -1.60 -11.11
CA GLY A 260 9.97 -1.18 -12.39
C GLY A 260 8.47 -1.49 -12.50
N SER A 261 7.76 -0.74 -13.33
CA SER A 261 6.31 -0.87 -13.56
C SER A 261 5.87 -2.30 -13.95
N ILE A 262 4.62 -2.66 -13.63
CA ILE A 262 4.04 -3.98 -13.93
C ILE A 262 3.04 -3.83 -15.08
N TYR A 263 3.15 -4.65 -16.14
CA TYR A 263 2.25 -4.59 -17.29
C TYR A 263 1.58 -5.94 -17.59
N LEU A 264 0.27 -6.00 -17.39
CA LEU A 264 -0.57 -7.19 -17.52
C LEU A 264 -1.40 -7.11 -18.81
N GLN A 265 -1.19 -8.08 -19.70
CA GLN A 265 -1.95 -8.30 -20.94
C GLN A 265 -2.85 -9.54 -20.88
N THR A 266 -2.86 -10.22 -19.74
CA THR A 266 -3.57 -11.47 -19.44
C THR A 266 -3.85 -11.52 -17.93
N GLN A 267 -4.56 -12.55 -17.45
CA GLN A 267 -4.75 -12.76 -16.01
C GLN A 267 -3.47 -13.24 -15.32
N ALA A 268 -3.27 -12.79 -14.08
CA ALA A 268 -2.17 -13.19 -13.22
C ALA A 268 -2.54 -13.00 -11.74
N ASN A 269 -2.19 -13.97 -10.89
CA ASN A 269 -2.50 -13.94 -9.45
C ASN A 269 -1.32 -13.32 -8.68
N PHE A 270 -1.53 -12.15 -8.07
CA PHE A 270 -0.56 -11.46 -7.22
C PHE A 270 -0.99 -11.56 -5.74
N THR A 271 -0.24 -12.27 -4.90
CA THR A 271 -0.59 -12.44 -3.48
C THR A 271 0.63 -12.57 -2.55
N GLY A 272 0.60 -11.93 -1.40
CA GLY A 272 1.70 -11.92 -0.42
C GLY A 272 2.95 -11.13 -0.83
N ASN A 273 2.94 -10.41 -1.97
CA ASN A 273 4.09 -9.64 -2.41
C ASN A 273 4.20 -8.30 -1.66
N THR A 274 5.43 -7.81 -1.50
CA THR A 274 5.70 -6.42 -1.12
C THR A 274 6.15 -5.63 -2.36
N ILE A 275 5.44 -4.56 -2.68
CA ILE A 275 5.71 -3.66 -3.81
C ILE A 275 6.17 -2.33 -3.24
N LYS A 276 7.47 -2.08 -3.28
CA LYS A 276 8.14 -0.93 -2.66
C LYS A 276 8.61 0.02 -3.76
N ASN A 277 7.98 1.19 -3.85
CA ASN A 277 8.22 2.21 -4.87
C ASN A 277 8.55 3.56 -4.20
N ASP A 278 9.39 3.54 -3.16
CA ASP A 278 9.73 4.68 -2.30
C ASP A 278 10.83 5.60 -2.85
N LYS A 279 11.53 5.17 -3.91
CA LYS A 279 12.59 5.93 -4.59
C LYS A 279 12.18 6.28 -6.03
N PHE A 280 11.44 5.39 -6.69
CA PHE A 280 10.93 5.56 -8.05
C PHE A 280 9.42 5.36 -8.05
N GLU A 281 8.69 6.34 -8.55
CA GLU A 281 7.26 6.18 -8.84
C GLU A 281 7.10 5.23 -10.03
N HIS A 282 6.30 4.17 -9.86
CA HIS A 282 6.07 3.14 -10.87
C HIS A 282 4.60 2.74 -10.88
N TYR A 283 4.13 2.31 -12.05
CA TYR A 283 2.72 2.06 -12.29
C TYR A 283 2.38 0.56 -12.37
N ILE A 284 1.10 0.23 -12.16
CA ILE A 284 0.53 -1.08 -12.50
C ILE A 284 -0.49 -0.86 -13.61
N GLN A 285 -0.30 -1.54 -14.74
CA GLN A 285 -1.13 -1.40 -15.93
C GLN A 285 -1.83 -2.71 -16.28
N ALA A 286 -3.16 -2.65 -16.45
CA ALA A 286 -3.98 -3.76 -16.90
C ALA A 286 -4.60 -3.44 -18.26
N LYS A 287 -4.43 -4.35 -19.23
CA LYS A 287 -5.02 -4.21 -20.56
C LYS A 287 -6.52 -4.55 -20.52
N GLY A 288 -7.39 -3.58 -20.83
CA GLY A 288 -8.86 -3.74 -20.80
C GLY A 288 -9.45 -4.90 -21.63
N SER A 289 -8.68 -5.52 -22.54
CA SER A 289 -9.09 -6.74 -23.24
C SER A 289 -9.03 -8.01 -22.38
N ILE A 290 -8.63 -7.92 -21.11
CA ILE A 290 -8.66 -9.02 -20.15
C ILE A 290 -10.10 -9.31 -19.68
N GLY A 291 -10.96 -8.28 -19.62
CA GLY A 291 -12.41 -8.41 -19.46
C GLY A 291 -12.92 -8.83 -18.07
N GLN A 292 -12.06 -8.79 -17.05
CA GLN A 292 -12.36 -9.19 -15.67
C GLN A 292 -11.35 -8.54 -14.71
N PRO A 293 -11.71 -8.29 -13.42
CA PRO A 293 -10.81 -7.70 -12.43
C PRO A 293 -9.51 -8.48 -12.21
N ILE A 294 -8.46 -7.79 -11.78
CA ILE A 294 -7.19 -8.41 -11.35
C ILE A 294 -6.99 -8.14 -9.86
N ASP A 295 -6.81 -9.19 -9.07
CA ASP A 295 -6.75 -9.09 -7.61
C ASP A 295 -5.33 -8.78 -7.12
N PHE A 296 -5.17 -7.61 -6.48
CA PHE A 296 -3.97 -7.18 -5.77
C PHE A 296 -4.22 -6.93 -4.26
N LYS A 297 -5.41 -7.23 -3.71
CA LYS A 297 -5.80 -6.93 -2.31
C LYS A 297 -4.89 -7.57 -1.25
N ASN A 298 -4.25 -8.68 -1.58
CA ASN A 298 -3.39 -9.44 -0.68
C ASN A 298 -1.90 -9.05 -0.78
N ASN A 299 -1.56 -7.81 -1.18
CA ASN A 299 -0.18 -7.34 -1.32
C ASN A 299 0.07 -6.08 -0.48
N THR A 300 1.31 -5.87 -0.04
CA THR A 300 1.73 -4.70 0.73
C THR A 300 2.40 -3.68 -0.17
N PHE A 301 2.01 -2.40 -0.08
CA PHE A 301 2.59 -1.30 -0.84
C PHE A 301 3.44 -0.40 0.07
N GLN A 302 4.63 -0.02 -0.38
CA GLN A 302 5.57 0.82 0.37
C GLN A 302 6.07 1.96 -0.54
N LEU A 303 5.31 3.05 -0.61
CA LEU A 303 5.43 4.06 -1.67
C LEU A 303 6.24 5.31 -1.26
N GLY A 304 6.58 5.45 0.02
CA GLY A 304 7.24 6.66 0.52
C GLY A 304 6.36 7.91 0.33
N THR A 305 6.81 8.83 -0.53
CA THR A 305 6.07 10.03 -0.95
C THR A 305 5.42 9.90 -2.33
N ASN A 306 5.64 8.79 -3.04
CA ASN A 306 5.17 8.57 -4.40
C ASN A 306 3.73 8.01 -4.38
N ASN A 307 3.00 8.16 -5.49
CA ASN A 307 1.67 7.60 -5.65
C ASN A 307 1.75 6.14 -6.13
N LEU A 308 0.67 5.37 -5.91
CA LEU A 308 0.42 4.14 -6.64
C LEU A 308 -0.35 4.51 -7.92
N VAL A 309 0.36 4.63 -9.04
CA VAL A 309 -0.24 4.95 -10.33
C VAL A 309 -0.87 3.70 -10.94
N VAL A 310 -2.17 3.77 -11.25
CA VAL A 310 -2.94 2.66 -11.80
C VAL A 310 -3.44 3.02 -13.19
N ILE A 311 -3.23 2.10 -14.14
CA ILE A 311 -3.54 2.28 -15.56
C ILE A 311 -4.51 1.16 -15.98
N ASP A 312 -5.77 1.30 -15.59
CA ASP A 312 -6.83 0.28 -15.71
C ASP A 312 -8.19 0.87 -16.15
N VAL A 313 -9.16 0.00 -16.44
CA VAL A 313 -10.49 0.37 -16.95
C VAL A 313 -11.57 -0.38 -16.19
N ALA A 314 -12.82 0.11 -16.19
CA ALA A 314 -13.94 -0.51 -15.49
C ALA A 314 -14.22 -1.97 -15.94
N ALA A 315 -13.82 -2.34 -17.16
CA ALA A 315 -13.89 -3.72 -17.67
C ALA A 315 -12.72 -4.63 -17.21
N THR A 316 -11.70 -4.10 -16.55
CA THR A 316 -10.52 -4.82 -16.01
C THR A 316 -9.89 -3.97 -14.89
N PRO A 317 -10.58 -3.78 -13.74
CA PRO A 317 -10.04 -2.98 -12.65
C PRO A 317 -8.96 -3.74 -11.86
N ILE A 318 -7.96 -3.02 -11.36
CA ILE A 318 -6.95 -3.54 -10.45
C ILE A 318 -7.47 -3.35 -9.01
N LEU A 319 -7.86 -4.44 -8.36
CA LEU A 319 -8.44 -4.41 -7.01
C LEU A 319 -7.33 -4.28 -5.96
N LEU A 320 -7.25 -3.13 -5.30
CA LEU A 320 -6.23 -2.83 -4.29
C LEU A 320 -6.72 -3.13 -2.87
N PRO A 321 -5.82 -3.25 -1.86
CA PRO A 321 -6.21 -3.40 -0.47
C PRO A 321 -7.15 -2.26 -0.03
N ALA A 322 -8.12 -2.56 0.84
CA ALA A 322 -9.01 -1.54 1.37
C ALA A 322 -8.22 -0.44 2.10
N GLY A 323 -8.54 0.83 1.82
CA GLY A 323 -7.82 1.98 2.36
C GLY A 323 -6.45 2.27 1.72
N GLN A 324 -6.00 1.52 0.70
CA GLN A 324 -4.78 1.85 -0.05
C GLN A 324 -5.07 2.97 -1.08
N PRO A 325 -4.46 4.17 -0.96
CA PRO A 325 -4.63 5.22 -1.96
C PRO A 325 -3.91 4.88 -3.26
N ALA A 326 -4.54 5.23 -4.38
CA ALA A 326 -4.01 5.13 -5.72
C ALA A 326 -4.44 6.34 -6.57
N VAL A 327 -3.86 6.47 -7.76
CA VAL A 327 -4.19 7.49 -8.75
C VAL A 327 -4.63 6.81 -10.03
N ASN A 328 -5.79 7.20 -10.58
CA ASN A 328 -6.22 6.69 -11.88
C ASN A 328 -5.63 7.52 -13.03
N TYR A 329 -4.72 6.90 -13.78
CA TYR A 329 -4.00 7.55 -14.86
C TYR A 329 -4.88 7.88 -16.09
N TRP A 330 -5.86 7.04 -16.42
CA TRP A 330 -6.64 7.24 -17.65
C TRP A 330 -7.59 8.42 -17.55
N ILE A 331 -8.21 8.64 -16.37
CA ILE A 331 -9.09 9.80 -16.18
C ILE A 331 -8.31 11.10 -16.33
N TRP A 332 -7.08 11.16 -15.78
CA TRP A 332 -6.15 12.26 -16.05
C TRP A 332 -5.83 12.35 -17.55
N SER A 333 -5.31 11.28 -18.16
CA SER A 333 -4.89 11.23 -19.56
C SER A 333 -5.97 11.73 -20.53
N ASP A 334 -7.21 11.31 -20.32
CA ASP A 334 -8.35 11.64 -21.19
C ASP A 334 -8.99 13.01 -20.88
N THR A 335 -8.62 13.64 -19.76
CA THR A 335 -9.08 15.01 -19.45
C THR A 335 -8.60 15.97 -20.54
N PRO A 336 -9.48 16.86 -21.08
CA PRO A 336 -9.11 17.76 -22.16
C PRO A 336 -7.88 18.61 -21.84
N ALA A 337 -6.88 18.59 -22.73
CA ALA A 337 -5.54 19.12 -22.47
C ALA A 337 -5.46 20.64 -22.20
N ASN A 338 -6.55 21.38 -22.40
CA ASN A 338 -6.69 22.79 -22.06
C ASN A 338 -7.19 23.07 -20.62
N VAL A 339 -7.66 22.05 -19.90
CA VAL A 339 -8.06 22.12 -18.48
C VAL A 339 -7.33 21.09 -17.60
N ARG A 340 -6.78 20.03 -18.19
CA ARG A 340 -6.09 18.94 -17.46
C ARG A 340 -5.02 19.47 -16.49
N PRO A 341 -5.05 19.09 -15.20
CA PRO A 341 -4.00 19.37 -14.24
C PRO A 341 -2.62 18.89 -14.75
N ALA A 342 -1.56 19.62 -14.39
CA ALA A 342 -0.21 19.29 -14.84
C ALA A 342 0.31 17.92 -14.33
N ASP A 343 -0.29 17.43 -13.24
CA ASP A 343 0.09 16.23 -12.51
C ASP A 343 -1.16 15.32 -12.33
N TYR A 344 -0.97 14.01 -12.31
CA TYR A 344 -2.07 13.05 -12.17
C TYR A 344 -2.52 12.84 -10.72
N SER A 345 -1.75 13.27 -9.72
CA SER A 345 -2.07 13.10 -8.29
C SER A 345 -3.33 13.86 -7.83
N ASP A 346 -3.97 14.60 -8.73
CA ASP A 346 -5.32 15.12 -8.53
C ASP A 346 -6.43 14.06 -8.60
N TYR A 347 -6.18 12.93 -9.26
CA TYR A 347 -7.16 11.89 -9.62
C TYR A 347 -7.05 10.68 -8.68
N LYS A 348 -7.05 10.95 -7.37
CA LYS A 348 -6.90 9.94 -6.33
C LYS A 348 -8.19 9.16 -6.07
N TYR A 349 -8.04 7.89 -5.70
CA TYR A 349 -9.11 7.01 -5.24
C TYR A 349 -8.56 5.92 -4.30
N MET A 350 -9.45 5.23 -3.60
CA MET A 350 -9.14 4.01 -2.84
C MET A 350 -10.36 3.10 -2.75
N TYR A 351 -10.16 1.79 -2.57
CA TYR A 351 -11.25 0.85 -2.29
C TYR A 351 -11.64 0.84 -0.81
N ASN A 352 -12.92 0.65 -0.54
CA ASN A 352 -13.50 0.45 0.79
C ASN A 352 -13.61 -1.06 1.10
N GLU A 353 -13.92 -1.44 2.35
CA GLU A 353 -13.99 -2.86 2.76
C GLU A 353 -15.10 -3.67 2.07
N ASP A 354 -16.18 -3.00 1.65
CA ASP A 354 -17.30 -3.59 0.91
C ASP A 354 -17.07 -3.70 -0.61
N GLY A 355 -15.97 -3.10 -1.11
CA GLY A 355 -15.63 -3.04 -2.53
C GLY A 355 -16.14 -1.80 -3.27
N SER A 356 -16.87 -0.89 -2.62
CA SER A 356 -17.12 0.46 -3.14
C SER A 356 -15.83 1.28 -3.22
N ILE A 357 -15.85 2.41 -3.93
CA ILE A 357 -14.70 3.30 -4.12
C ILE A 357 -14.94 4.63 -3.40
N THR A 358 -13.91 5.10 -2.69
CA THR A 358 -13.80 6.48 -2.23
C THR A 358 -12.89 7.26 -3.19
N PHE A 359 -13.48 8.17 -3.96
CA PHE A 359 -12.77 9.11 -4.85
C PHE A 359 -12.33 10.35 -4.06
N MET A 360 -11.13 10.85 -4.30
CA MET A 360 -10.48 11.90 -3.48
C MET A 360 -9.92 13.03 -4.37
N PRO A 361 -10.77 13.74 -5.15
CA PRO A 361 -10.35 14.76 -6.10
C PRO A 361 -9.59 15.91 -5.43
N GLN A 362 -8.52 16.37 -6.08
CA GLN A 362 -7.69 17.45 -5.53
C GLN A 362 -7.84 18.79 -6.27
N SER A 363 -8.68 18.86 -7.29
CA SER A 363 -9.08 20.07 -8.02
C SER A 363 -10.48 19.90 -8.63
N ASP A 364 -11.15 21.02 -8.94
CA ASP A 364 -12.48 21.05 -9.58
C ASP A 364 -12.50 20.22 -10.87
N VAL A 365 -11.42 20.26 -11.66
CA VAL A 365 -11.31 19.52 -12.92
C VAL A 365 -11.28 18.01 -12.65
N ALA A 366 -10.50 17.53 -11.68
CA ALA A 366 -10.51 16.11 -11.33
C ALA A 366 -11.88 15.66 -10.78
N PHE A 367 -12.53 16.52 -9.98
CA PHE A 367 -13.88 16.29 -9.47
C PHE A 367 -14.89 16.08 -10.61
N GLU A 368 -14.96 17.00 -11.58
CA GLU A 368 -15.88 16.89 -12.73
C GLU A 368 -15.59 15.66 -13.60
N GLN A 369 -14.31 15.36 -13.85
CA GLN A 369 -13.93 14.28 -14.75
C GLN A 369 -14.22 12.88 -14.18
N PHE A 370 -14.27 12.72 -12.86
CA PHE A 370 -14.79 11.51 -12.22
C PHE A 370 -16.25 11.20 -12.59
N PHE A 371 -17.05 12.20 -12.99
CA PHE A 371 -18.43 12.02 -13.47
C PHE A 371 -18.56 12.08 -15.00
N ALA A 372 -17.73 12.86 -15.70
CA ALA A 372 -17.94 13.18 -17.12
C ALA A 372 -17.60 12.06 -18.13
N GLN A 373 -16.59 11.22 -17.88
CA GLN A 373 -15.96 10.35 -18.89
C GLN A 373 -16.65 8.99 -19.16
N LYS A 374 -17.99 8.93 -19.04
CA LYS A 374 -18.81 7.70 -19.11
C LYS A 374 -18.62 6.85 -20.37
N THR A 375 -18.15 7.43 -21.47
CA THR A 375 -17.93 6.74 -22.75
C THR A 375 -16.57 6.06 -22.89
N ASN A 376 -15.59 6.38 -22.04
CA ASN A 376 -14.20 6.00 -22.26
C ASN A 376 -13.85 4.61 -21.71
N GLY A 377 -14.72 4.06 -20.85
CA GLY A 377 -14.47 2.82 -20.11
C GLY A 377 -13.63 3.01 -18.85
N ASN A 378 -13.27 4.24 -18.51
CA ASN A 378 -12.52 4.59 -17.30
C ASN A 378 -13.34 4.28 -16.03
N ILE A 379 -12.67 4.09 -14.90
CA ILE A 379 -13.33 3.94 -13.59
C ILE A 379 -13.93 5.30 -13.19
N GLN A 380 -15.13 5.30 -12.61
CA GLN A 380 -15.90 6.51 -12.30
C GLN A 380 -16.78 6.31 -11.06
N VAL A 381 -17.27 7.43 -10.51
CA VAL A 381 -18.25 7.44 -9.41
C VAL A 381 -19.52 6.71 -9.84
N ASN A 382 -19.83 5.64 -9.13
CA ASN A 382 -20.91 4.70 -9.42
C ASN A 382 -21.84 4.54 -8.20
N ASP A 383 -22.75 3.57 -8.22
CA ASP A 383 -23.65 3.31 -7.10
C ASP A 383 -22.90 2.87 -5.83
N GLN A 384 -23.34 3.38 -4.67
CA GLN A 384 -22.73 3.26 -3.33
C GLN A 384 -21.34 3.91 -3.14
N ASP A 385 -20.75 4.51 -4.17
CA ASP A 385 -19.44 5.16 -4.05
C ASP A 385 -19.49 6.46 -3.23
N THR A 386 -18.33 6.81 -2.67
CA THR A 386 -18.11 8.06 -1.91
C THR A 386 -17.16 8.98 -2.66
N VAL A 387 -17.39 10.30 -2.59
CA VAL A 387 -16.43 11.32 -3.01
C VAL A 387 -16.08 12.17 -1.78
N LEU A 388 -14.81 12.07 -1.36
CA LEU A 388 -14.24 12.74 -0.20
C LEU A 388 -13.69 14.12 -0.61
N ILE A 389 -14.18 15.16 0.05
CA ILE A 389 -13.90 16.56 -0.23
C ILE A 389 -12.90 17.06 0.81
N GLU A 390 -11.61 16.85 0.57
CA GLU A 390 -10.51 17.22 1.50
C GLU A 390 -10.13 18.71 1.47
N LYS A 391 -10.74 19.50 0.58
CA LYS A 391 -10.43 20.92 0.36
C LYS A 391 -11.64 21.65 -0.25
N ASN A 392 -11.54 22.96 -0.40
CA ASN A 392 -12.54 23.73 -1.15
C ASN A 392 -12.55 23.31 -2.62
N LEU A 393 -13.65 22.72 -3.06
CA LEU A 393 -13.93 22.29 -4.44
C LEU A 393 -15.26 22.85 -4.93
N LYS A 394 -15.39 23.01 -6.24
CA LYS A 394 -16.56 23.60 -6.89
C LYS A 394 -17.18 22.67 -7.92
N ILE A 395 -18.50 22.52 -7.86
CA ILE A 395 -19.33 21.93 -8.92
C ILE A 395 -19.81 23.04 -9.85
N ASN A 396 -19.48 22.93 -11.14
CA ASN A 396 -20.21 23.67 -12.18
C ASN A 396 -21.50 22.91 -12.52
N ASP A 397 -21.51 22.02 -13.52
CA ASP A 397 -22.72 21.30 -13.96
C ASP A 397 -22.54 19.77 -13.90
N ILE A 398 -23.38 19.05 -13.13
CA ILE A 398 -23.33 17.59 -12.93
C ILE A 398 -24.73 16.96 -12.86
N GLU A 399 -24.87 15.80 -13.52
CA GLU A 399 -26.08 14.95 -13.50
C GLU A 399 -25.81 13.61 -12.78
N ILE A 400 -26.55 13.36 -11.70
CA ILE A 400 -26.57 12.11 -10.94
C ILE A 400 -27.80 11.29 -11.34
N GLY A 401 -27.56 10.22 -12.13
CA GLY A 401 -28.60 9.36 -12.71
C GLY A 401 -29.40 8.57 -11.66
N SER A 402 -30.60 8.12 -12.06
CA SER A 402 -31.54 7.39 -11.19
C SER A 402 -31.08 6.02 -10.71
N ASP A 403 -29.98 5.50 -11.25
CA ASP A 403 -29.32 4.25 -10.85
C ASP A 403 -28.19 4.45 -9.83
N LYS A 404 -28.11 5.63 -9.18
CA LYS A 404 -27.04 6.00 -8.24
C LYS A 404 -27.56 6.36 -6.85
N ASN A 405 -26.92 5.84 -5.83
CA ASN A 405 -26.96 6.31 -4.44
C ASN A 405 -25.51 6.62 -4.01
N ILE A 406 -25.11 7.89 -4.01
CA ILE A 406 -23.72 8.31 -3.74
C ILE A 406 -23.59 9.12 -2.46
N THR A 407 -22.38 9.18 -1.92
CA THR A 407 -22.05 10.00 -0.74
C THR A 407 -21.02 11.09 -1.06
N PHE A 408 -21.33 12.35 -0.76
CA PHE A 408 -20.32 13.41 -0.61
C PHE A 408 -19.90 13.52 0.86
N GLU A 409 -18.65 13.20 1.17
CA GLU A 409 -18.09 13.34 2.51
C GLU A 409 -17.23 14.60 2.57
N ILE A 410 -17.69 15.65 3.26
CA ILE A 410 -16.98 16.93 3.33
C ILE A 410 -16.13 16.97 4.59
N ALA A 411 -14.82 16.99 4.39
CA ALA A 411 -13.86 17.03 5.48
C ALA A 411 -13.98 18.34 6.29
N LYS A 412 -13.51 18.29 7.54
CA LYS A 412 -13.42 19.47 8.40
C LYS A 412 -12.63 20.58 7.69
N ASP A 413 -13.11 21.82 7.80
CA ASP A 413 -12.53 23.02 7.18
C ASP A 413 -12.51 23.03 5.63
N ALA A 414 -13.10 22.02 4.97
CA ALA A 414 -13.31 21.95 3.53
C ALA A 414 -14.74 22.38 3.11
N THR A 415 -14.90 22.73 1.84
CA THR A 415 -16.15 23.25 1.26
C THR A 415 -16.46 22.57 -0.07
N LEU A 416 -17.72 22.21 -0.30
CA LEU A 416 -18.24 21.89 -1.63
C LEU A 416 -19.18 23.02 -2.09
N GLU A 417 -18.80 23.74 -3.15
CA GLU A 417 -19.61 24.83 -3.70
C GLU A 417 -20.43 24.37 -4.92
N ILE A 418 -21.76 24.44 -4.86
CA ILE A 418 -22.66 24.24 -6.00
C ILE A 418 -22.88 25.60 -6.68
N ALA A 419 -22.35 25.77 -7.89
CA ALA A 419 -22.32 27.07 -8.57
C ALA A 419 -22.92 27.07 -9.99
N GLY A 420 -23.08 25.89 -10.61
CA GLY A 420 -23.97 25.67 -11.77
C GLY A 420 -25.15 24.77 -11.37
N ALA A 421 -25.50 23.81 -12.22
CA ALA A 421 -26.58 22.84 -11.96
C ALA A 421 -26.08 21.53 -11.33
N LEU A 422 -26.70 21.13 -10.22
CA LEU A 422 -26.66 19.76 -9.70
C LEU A 422 -28.03 19.11 -9.95
N ASP A 423 -28.12 18.30 -11.00
CA ASP A 423 -29.33 17.56 -11.38
C ASP A 423 -29.33 16.18 -10.74
N ILE A 424 -30.32 15.89 -9.91
CA ILE A 424 -30.40 14.71 -9.04
C ILE A 424 -31.63 13.88 -9.44
N GLN A 425 -31.39 12.79 -10.16
CA GLN A 425 -32.38 11.77 -10.50
C GLN A 425 -32.27 10.54 -9.59
N GLY A 426 -31.08 10.29 -9.02
CA GLY A 426 -30.80 9.26 -8.02
C GLY A 426 -30.85 9.79 -6.59
N LYS A 427 -29.95 9.30 -5.74
CA LYS A 427 -29.85 9.68 -4.33
C LYS A 427 -28.45 10.18 -3.99
N ILE A 428 -28.39 11.25 -3.20
CA ILE A 428 -27.16 11.85 -2.70
C ILE A 428 -27.28 11.98 -1.17
N THR A 429 -26.31 11.41 -0.46
CA THR A 429 -26.06 11.74 0.95
C THR A 429 -24.89 12.72 1.03
N VAL A 430 -24.99 13.74 1.85
CA VAL A 430 -23.91 14.67 2.19
C VAL A 430 -23.68 14.58 3.69
N LYS A 431 -22.43 14.44 4.13
CA LYS A 431 -22.05 14.22 5.54
C LYS A 431 -20.67 14.82 5.85
N GLY A 432 -20.32 14.91 7.13
CA GLY A 432 -19.02 15.38 7.61
C GLY A 432 -19.05 16.85 8.06
N GLU A 433 -18.05 17.23 8.88
CA GLU A 433 -17.94 18.54 9.55
C GLU A 433 -17.68 19.74 8.61
N GLY A 434 -17.55 19.52 7.31
CA GLY A 434 -17.34 20.57 6.31
C GLY A 434 -18.60 21.37 5.94
N ALA A 435 -18.48 22.19 4.89
CA ALA A 435 -19.56 23.05 4.41
C ALA A 435 -20.05 22.68 3.00
N LEU A 436 -21.37 22.59 2.82
CA LEU A 436 -22.03 22.59 1.52
C LEU A 436 -22.61 23.97 1.26
N ILE A 437 -22.16 24.65 0.20
CA ILE A 437 -22.61 26.00 -0.15
C ILE A 437 -23.26 25.97 -1.53
N ILE A 438 -24.52 26.38 -1.62
CA ILE A 438 -25.15 26.68 -2.91
C ILE A 438 -24.96 28.18 -3.14
N THR A 439 -24.27 28.57 -4.21
CA THR A 439 -24.03 30.01 -4.52
C THR A 439 -25.29 30.67 -5.06
N GLU A 440 -25.28 31.99 -5.22
CA GLU A 440 -26.40 32.75 -5.83
C GLU A 440 -26.72 32.32 -7.27
N GLN A 441 -25.77 31.67 -7.96
CA GLN A 441 -25.94 31.12 -9.31
C GLN A 441 -26.31 29.63 -9.29
N GLY A 442 -25.99 28.94 -8.19
CA GLY A 442 -26.15 27.51 -8.00
C GLY A 442 -27.62 27.06 -8.00
N LYS A 443 -27.86 25.91 -8.64
CA LYS A 443 -29.18 25.28 -8.75
C LYS A 443 -29.06 23.82 -8.38
N VAL A 444 -29.97 23.34 -7.52
CA VAL A 444 -30.10 21.92 -7.17
C VAL A 444 -31.48 21.47 -7.60
N ASN A 445 -31.58 20.48 -8.50
CA ASN A 445 -32.85 19.98 -9.01
C ASN A 445 -33.05 18.52 -8.59
N ILE A 446 -33.99 18.29 -7.69
CA ILE A 446 -34.35 16.96 -7.15
C ILE A 446 -35.62 16.50 -7.89
N TYR A 447 -35.50 15.40 -8.63
CA TYR A 447 -36.58 14.80 -9.40
C TYR A 447 -37.52 13.95 -8.51
N SER A 448 -38.66 13.49 -9.05
CA SER A 448 -39.75 12.89 -8.27
C SER A 448 -39.37 11.71 -7.37
N ASP A 449 -38.47 10.86 -7.84
CA ASP A 449 -38.05 9.61 -7.18
C ASP A 449 -36.64 9.74 -6.57
N ALA A 450 -36.09 10.96 -6.59
CA ALA A 450 -34.75 11.31 -6.17
C ALA A 450 -34.68 11.82 -4.73
N ALA A 451 -33.50 11.77 -4.12
CA ALA A 451 -33.29 12.26 -2.76
C ALA A 451 -31.98 13.04 -2.60
N LEU A 452 -32.04 14.15 -1.86
CA LEU A 452 -30.86 14.82 -1.29
C LEU A 452 -30.96 14.85 0.24
N THR A 453 -30.08 14.12 0.91
CA THR A 453 -29.96 14.13 2.37
C THR A 453 -28.67 14.83 2.77
N VAL A 454 -28.77 15.96 3.48
CA VAL A 454 -27.63 16.65 4.10
C VAL A 454 -27.68 16.39 5.61
N SER A 455 -26.63 15.76 6.12
CA SER A 455 -26.54 15.27 7.49
C SER A 455 -26.39 16.43 8.50
N PRO A 456 -26.91 16.33 9.73
CA PRO A 456 -26.98 17.46 10.67
C PRO A 456 -25.62 18.03 11.13
N ASP A 457 -24.53 17.29 10.91
CA ASP A 457 -23.15 17.67 11.18
C ASP A 457 -22.52 18.55 10.07
N THR A 458 -23.08 18.52 8.85
CA THR A 458 -22.62 19.34 7.72
C THR A 458 -23.22 20.74 7.75
N SER A 459 -22.40 21.76 7.52
CA SER A 459 -22.85 23.15 7.44
C SER A 459 -23.49 23.44 6.07
N LEU A 460 -24.82 23.52 5.99
CA LEU A 460 -25.52 23.90 4.76
C LEU A 460 -25.76 25.42 4.67
N LYS A 461 -25.35 26.02 3.57
CA LYS A 461 -25.64 27.43 3.23
C LYS A 461 -26.26 27.54 1.84
N ASN A 462 -27.59 27.69 1.77
CA ASN A 462 -28.30 27.91 0.50
C ASN A 462 -28.43 29.42 0.19
N ASN A 463 -27.77 29.89 -0.88
CA ASN A 463 -27.92 31.24 -1.41
C ASN A 463 -28.56 31.27 -2.81
N GLY A 464 -28.80 30.10 -3.40
CA GLY A 464 -29.29 29.91 -4.77
C GLY A 464 -30.70 29.35 -4.80
N PHE A 465 -30.91 28.36 -5.67
CA PHE A 465 -32.23 27.77 -5.92
C PHE A 465 -32.21 26.25 -5.70
N ILE A 466 -33.18 25.73 -4.95
CA ILE A 466 -33.46 24.29 -4.88
C ILE A 466 -34.85 24.03 -5.46
N SER A 467 -34.92 23.29 -6.57
CA SER A 467 -36.16 22.72 -7.09
C SER A 467 -36.35 21.32 -6.50
N ASN A 468 -37.15 21.20 -5.44
CA ASN A 468 -37.44 19.92 -4.81
C ASN A 468 -38.78 19.34 -5.28
N ASN A 469 -38.74 18.25 -6.04
CA ASN A 469 -39.91 17.48 -6.46
C ASN A 469 -39.92 16.05 -5.89
N GLY A 470 -38.87 15.64 -5.16
CA GLY A 470 -38.71 14.34 -4.51
C GLY A 470 -38.52 14.48 -3.00
N GLU A 471 -37.42 13.95 -2.47
CA GLU A 471 -37.08 14.00 -1.04
C GLU A 471 -35.89 14.96 -0.77
N LEU A 472 -36.06 15.91 0.15
CA LEU A 472 -35.01 16.81 0.63
C LEU A 472 -34.93 16.78 2.15
N THR A 473 -33.81 16.32 2.70
CA THR A 473 -33.55 16.33 4.14
C THR A 473 -32.38 17.27 4.43
N ILE A 474 -32.58 18.27 5.29
CA ILE A 474 -31.55 19.30 5.58
C ILE A 474 -31.43 19.59 7.09
N PRO A 475 -30.28 20.08 7.58
CA PRO A 475 -30.13 20.51 8.97
C PRO A 475 -31.06 21.70 9.30
N ASP A 476 -31.65 21.77 10.50
CA ASP A 476 -32.36 23.01 10.93
C ASP A 476 -31.40 24.21 11.07
N THR A 477 -30.09 23.96 11.18
CA THR A 477 -29.01 24.95 11.13
C THR A 477 -28.76 25.57 9.75
N THR A 478 -29.48 25.14 8.70
CA THR A 478 -29.31 25.65 7.33
C THR A 478 -29.44 27.18 7.27
N THR A 479 -28.46 27.84 6.64
CA THR A 479 -28.38 29.30 6.52
C THR A 479 -28.44 29.78 5.07
N GLY A 480 -28.51 31.10 4.87
CA GLY A 480 -28.47 31.77 3.57
C GLY A 480 -29.81 32.37 3.13
N ASN A 481 -29.81 32.96 1.94
CA ASN A 481 -30.93 33.75 1.40
C ASN A 481 -31.63 33.09 0.19
N GLY A 482 -31.25 31.86 -0.16
CA GLY A 482 -31.77 31.13 -1.31
C GLY A 482 -33.20 30.61 -1.10
N THR A 483 -33.87 30.22 -2.18
CA THR A 483 -35.22 29.65 -2.13
C THR A 483 -35.23 28.14 -2.32
N ILE A 484 -36.32 27.52 -1.85
CA ILE A 484 -36.65 26.10 -2.02
C ILE A 484 -38.09 26.07 -2.53
N GLU A 485 -38.31 25.50 -3.71
CA GLU A 485 -39.61 25.45 -4.40
C GLU A 485 -39.85 24.07 -5.02
N GLY A 486 -41.11 23.72 -5.29
CA GLY A 486 -41.51 22.46 -5.93
C GLY A 486 -42.60 21.73 -5.17
N THR A 487 -42.85 20.46 -5.52
CA THR A 487 -43.91 19.62 -4.92
C THR A 487 -43.40 18.51 -4.01
N GLY A 488 -42.09 18.45 -3.77
CA GLY A 488 -41.42 17.40 -2.98
C GLY A 488 -41.60 17.55 -1.48
N ILE A 489 -41.19 16.51 -0.75
CA ILE A 489 -41.14 16.49 0.72
C ILE A 489 -39.84 17.17 1.16
N THR A 490 -39.94 18.11 2.10
CA THR A 490 -38.76 18.75 2.72
C THR A 490 -38.80 18.54 4.23
N GLU A 491 -37.82 17.80 4.76
CA GLU A 491 -37.63 17.53 6.19
C GLU A 491 -36.47 18.36 6.75
N LYS A 492 -36.62 18.80 8.00
CA LYS A 492 -35.56 19.45 8.78
C LYS A 492 -35.13 18.55 9.94
N VAL A 493 -33.84 18.25 10.01
CA VAL A 493 -33.27 17.32 11.01
C VAL A 493 -32.37 17.99 12.03
N HIS A 494 -32.30 17.35 13.20
CA HIS A 494 -31.50 17.74 14.37
C HIS A 494 -30.66 16.54 14.84
N ASN A 495 -29.41 16.75 15.25
CA ASN A 495 -28.60 15.74 15.93
C ASN A 495 -28.56 16.06 17.44
N ALA A 496 -29.53 15.50 18.18
CA ALA A 496 -29.74 15.81 19.59
C ALA A 496 -29.38 14.64 20.52
N VAL A 497 -28.52 14.91 21.49
CA VAL A 497 -28.11 13.97 22.53
C VAL A 497 -29.20 13.89 23.60
N HIS A 498 -29.60 12.67 23.96
CA HIS A 498 -30.55 12.40 25.06
C HIS A 498 -29.88 12.61 26.43
N VAL A 499 -30.61 13.21 27.36
CA VAL A 499 -30.20 13.39 28.76
C VAL A 499 -31.31 12.89 29.68
N GLU A 500 -30.99 11.85 30.44
CA GLU A 500 -31.91 11.24 31.41
C GLU A 500 -32.31 12.21 32.53
N ALA A 501 -33.54 12.08 33.02
CA ALA A 501 -34.02 12.84 34.17
C ALA A 501 -33.20 12.55 35.43
N LYS A 502 -32.92 13.59 36.22
CA LYS A 502 -32.21 13.48 37.50
C LYS A 502 -32.95 14.29 38.56
N GLU A 503 -33.38 13.65 39.63
CA GLU A 503 -34.08 14.37 40.70
C GLU A 503 -33.13 15.31 41.47
N PRO A 504 -33.61 16.51 41.86
CA PRO A 504 -32.84 17.45 42.65
C PRO A 504 -32.60 16.91 44.08
N THR A 505 -31.45 17.25 44.65
CA THR A 505 -31.18 17.00 46.08
C THR A 505 -31.44 18.27 46.89
N CYS A 506 -31.13 18.27 48.19
CA CYS A 506 -31.19 19.48 49.00
C CYS A 506 -30.15 20.55 48.60
N ASP A 507 -29.02 20.12 48.01
CA ASP A 507 -27.85 20.97 47.73
C ASP A 507 -27.54 21.10 46.22
N THR A 508 -28.10 20.22 45.38
CA THR A 508 -27.83 20.19 43.94
C THR A 508 -29.12 20.26 43.14
N ASP A 509 -29.13 21.13 42.14
CA ASP A 509 -30.14 21.07 41.08
C ASP A 509 -30.14 19.70 40.39
N GLY A 510 -31.33 19.30 39.95
CA GLY A 510 -31.56 18.17 39.05
C GLY A 510 -32.01 18.67 37.68
N ASN A 511 -32.54 17.76 36.87
CA ASN A 511 -33.09 18.06 35.55
C ASN A 511 -34.29 17.17 35.21
N ILE A 512 -35.17 17.66 34.33
CA ILE A 512 -36.12 16.80 33.60
C ILE A 512 -35.38 15.90 32.60
N GLU A 513 -36.06 14.93 32.01
CA GLU A 513 -35.59 14.30 30.77
C GLU A 513 -35.65 15.33 29.63
N TYR A 514 -34.62 15.40 28.79
CA TYR A 514 -34.59 16.27 27.62
C TYR A 514 -33.62 15.75 26.54
N TRP A 515 -33.71 16.34 25.35
CA TRP A 515 -32.76 16.16 24.26
C TRP A 515 -32.08 17.51 23.96
N TYR A 516 -30.79 17.50 23.62
CA TYR A 516 -30.02 18.72 23.34
C TYR A 516 -29.24 18.58 22.03
N CYS A 517 -29.55 19.45 21.06
CA CYS A 517 -28.85 19.53 19.78
C CYS A 517 -27.68 20.51 19.88
N SER A 518 -26.46 20.01 19.93
CA SER A 518 -25.24 20.82 20.00
C SER A 518 -24.99 21.68 18.75
N PHE A 519 -25.63 21.35 17.63
CA PHE A 519 -25.44 22.04 16.36
C PHE A 519 -26.29 23.33 16.25
N CYS A 520 -27.48 23.37 16.88
CA CYS A 520 -28.34 24.56 16.93
C CYS A 520 -28.52 25.17 18.34
N ASP A 521 -27.84 24.65 19.36
CA ASP A 521 -27.95 25.03 20.79
C ASP A 521 -29.40 25.00 21.32
N LYS A 522 -30.23 24.08 20.78
CA LYS A 522 -31.64 23.89 21.15
C LYS A 522 -31.84 22.71 22.10
N TYR A 523 -32.81 22.85 22.99
CA TYR A 523 -33.26 21.80 23.91
C TYR A 523 -34.69 21.39 23.57
N PHE A 524 -35.04 20.12 23.75
CA PHE A 524 -36.36 19.56 23.43
C PHE A 524 -36.87 18.66 24.56
N SER A 525 -38.18 18.66 24.82
CA SER A 525 -38.80 17.80 25.85
C SER A 525 -39.29 16.43 25.34
N ASP A 526 -39.09 16.12 24.06
CA ASP A 526 -39.56 14.89 23.42
C ASP A 526 -38.50 14.26 22.50
N LYS A 527 -38.53 12.93 22.38
CA LYS A 527 -37.60 12.17 21.53
C LYS A 527 -37.74 12.46 20.03
N ALA A 528 -38.90 12.97 19.59
CA ALA A 528 -39.12 13.36 18.19
C ALA A 528 -38.64 14.79 17.89
N LEU A 529 -38.10 15.51 18.89
CA LEU A 529 -37.52 16.85 18.76
C LEU A 529 -38.52 17.88 18.24
N THR A 530 -39.81 17.71 18.57
CA THR A 530 -40.93 18.56 18.13
C THR A 530 -41.30 19.65 19.12
N GLN A 531 -40.88 19.53 20.39
CA GLN A 531 -41.25 20.43 21.49
C GLN A 531 -40.01 21.14 22.03
N GLU A 532 -39.62 22.23 21.36
CA GLU A 532 -38.50 23.07 21.76
C GLU A 532 -38.77 23.72 23.14
N ILE A 533 -37.80 23.63 24.04
CA ILE A 533 -37.80 24.19 25.39
C ILE A 533 -36.56 25.06 25.61
N SER A 534 -36.65 26.04 26.52
CA SER A 534 -35.48 26.84 26.89
C SER A 534 -34.60 26.10 27.91
N LYS A 535 -33.32 26.47 27.97
CA LYS A 535 -32.31 25.87 28.85
C LYS A 535 -32.70 25.89 30.33
N GLU A 536 -33.45 26.90 30.75
CA GLU A 536 -33.92 27.05 32.14
C GLU A 536 -34.98 26.01 32.49
N LYS A 537 -35.80 25.57 31.52
CA LYS A 537 -36.83 24.54 31.70
C LYS A 537 -36.25 23.14 31.85
N THR A 538 -34.99 22.91 31.47
CA THR A 538 -34.35 21.61 31.72
C THR A 538 -34.04 21.40 33.20
N SER A 539 -33.78 22.49 33.96
CA SER A 539 -33.35 22.47 35.35
C SER A 539 -34.50 22.30 36.34
N ARG A 540 -34.35 21.36 37.29
CA ARG A 540 -35.14 21.29 38.52
C ARG A 540 -34.31 21.88 39.65
N LYS A 541 -34.78 22.94 40.31
CA LYS A 541 -34.02 23.58 41.40
C LYS A 541 -33.85 22.62 42.59
N ALA A 542 -32.71 22.73 43.27
CA ALA A 542 -32.45 22.06 44.53
C ALA A 542 -33.61 22.25 45.52
N LEU A 543 -33.98 21.20 46.25
CA LEU A 543 -35.11 21.18 47.18
C LEU A 543 -34.93 22.15 48.37
N GLY A 544 -33.70 22.61 48.59
CA GLY A 544 -33.28 23.35 49.78
C GLY A 544 -33.27 22.47 51.03
N HIS A 545 -32.81 23.03 52.14
CA HIS A 545 -32.88 22.37 53.44
C HIS A 545 -34.10 22.84 54.22
N LYS A 546 -34.99 21.92 54.57
CA LYS A 546 -36.08 22.14 55.54
C LYS A 546 -35.68 21.48 56.85
N TYR A 547 -35.36 22.26 57.87
CA TYR A 547 -34.83 21.76 59.13
C TYR A 547 -35.93 21.57 60.18
N GLU A 548 -35.95 20.40 60.81
CA GLU A 548 -36.74 20.10 62.01
C GLU A 548 -35.80 19.52 63.08
N ASN A 549 -35.94 19.97 64.33
CA ASN A 549 -35.07 19.57 65.46
C ASN A 549 -33.56 19.61 65.12
N GLY A 550 -33.14 20.62 64.35
CA GLY A 550 -31.76 20.83 63.95
C GLY A 550 -31.22 19.90 62.86
N LYS A 551 -32.08 19.16 62.13
CA LYS A 551 -31.67 18.33 60.96
C LYS A 551 -32.62 18.50 59.78
N CYS A 552 -32.05 18.43 58.57
CA CYS A 552 -32.81 18.53 57.33
C CYS A 552 -33.67 17.28 57.14
N THR A 553 -34.99 17.45 56.99
CA THR A 553 -35.95 16.34 56.89
C THR A 553 -35.78 15.49 55.62
N VAL A 554 -35.03 15.99 54.62
CA VAL A 554 -34.83 15.33 53.32
C VAL A 554 -33.43 14.71 53.18
N CYS A 555 -32.38 15.24 53.81
CA CYS A 555 -31.01 14.69 53.71
C CYS A 555 -30.24 14.51 55.04
N GLY A 556 -30.85 14.81 56.19
CA GLY A 556 -30.26 14.60 57.51
C GLY A 556 -29.12 15.55 57.92
N LYS A 557 -28.64 16.44 57.04
CA LYS A 557 -27.66 17.49 57.36
C LYS A 557 -28.12 18.35 58.54
N ALA A 558 -27.20 18.71 59.43
CA ALA A 558 -27.51 19.58 60.56
C ALA A 558 -27.83 21.01 60.10
N ASP A 559 -28.74 21.68 60.82
CA ASP A 559 -29.01 23.11 60.67
C ASP A 559 -27.83 23.94 61.24
N PRO A 560 -27.17 24.80 60.44
CA PRO A 560 -26.10 25.67 60.93
C PRO A 560 -26.52 26.65 62.04
N ASN A 561 -27.83 26.93 62.19
CA ASN A 561 -28.36 27.97 63.06
C ASN A 561 -29.17 27.43 64.26
N TYR A 562 -29.45 26.13 64.31
CA TYR A 562 -30.34 25.57 65.32
C TYR A 562 -29.77 25.67 66.74
N LYS A 563 -30.55 26.28 67.62
CA LYS A 563 -30.33 26.32 69.07
C LYS A 563 -31.58 25.72 69.72
N PRO A 564 -31.46 24.74 70.63
CA PRO A 564 -32.62 24.20 71.34
C PRO A 564 -33.18 25.26 72.29
N GLU A 565 -34.46 25.61 72.14
CA GLU A 565 -35.13 26.52 73.07
C GLU A 565 -35.54 25.79 74.35
N THR A 566 -35.27 26.42 75.50
CA THR A 566 -35.72 25.97 76.82
C THR A 566 -36.96 26.76 77.22
N SER A 567 -38.10 26.10 77.38
CA SER A 567 -39.36 26.73 77.82
C SER A 567 -39.24 27.37 79.22
N PRO A 568 -39.69 28.61 79.42
CA PRO A 568 -39.82 29.21 80.76
C PRO A 568 -40.98 28.58 81.56
N THR A 569 -40.81 28.55 82.87
CA THR A 569 -41.83 28.14 83.86
C THR A 569 -42.64 29.32 84.37
N ASP A 570 -43.88 29.08 84.79
CA ASP A 570 -44.53 29.87 85.84
C ASP A 570 -45.28 28.96 86.83
N ASN A 571 -45.61 29.48 88.01
CA ASN A 571 -45.87 28.70 89.23
C ASN A 571 -47.37 28.48 89.53
N GLU A 572 -47.72 27.36 90.19
CA GLU A 572 -48.20 27.39 91.60
C GLU A 572 -48.44 25.99 92.24
N ASN A 573 -48.21 25.94 93.57
CA ASN A 573 -48.82 25.09 94.62
C ASN A 573 -48.75 23.53 94.62
N ASP A 574 -47.73 23.03 95.34
CA ASP A 574 -47.82 22.29 96.63
C ASP A 574 -48.30 20.80 96.73
N GLY A 575 -47.54 20.01 97.53
CA GLY A 575 -47.84 18.72 98.19
C GLY A 575 -48.26 17.50 97.33
N ASN A 576 -47.53 16.37 97.22
CA ASN A 576 -46.97 15.55 98.32
C ASN A 576 -46.17 14.30 97.82
N SER A 577 -45.26 13.79 98.67
CA SER A 577 -44.70 12.41 98.77
C SER A 577 -43.92 11.71 97.63
N ASN A 578 -42.59 11.68 97.82
CA ASN A 578 -41.70 10.50 97.92
C ASN A 578 -41.15 9.70 96.69
N GLN A 579 -39.81 9.78 96.54
CA GLN A 579 -38.80 8.68 96.37
C GLN A 579 -38.78 7.78 95.11
N GLU A 580 -37.64 7.30 94.57
CA GLU A 580 -36.19 7.64 94.67
C GLU A 580 -35.35 6.81 93.63
N PHE A 581 -34.07 7.17 93.39
CA PHE A 581 -33.01 6.44 92.61
C PHE A 581 -33.17 6.26 91.07
N SER A 582 -32.13 6.05 90.24
CA SER A 582 -30.74 6.60 90.16
C SER A 582 -29.96 6.04 88.92
N ASN A 583 -29.00 6.80 88.35
CA ASN A 583 -27.78 6.31 87.63
C ASN A 583 -27.97 5.51 86.28
N SER A 584 -27.00 5.32 85.36
CA SER A 584 -25.66 5.93 85.07
C SER A 584 -25.01 5.42 83.74
N HIS A 585 -24.12 6.24 83.11
CA HIS A 585 -22.93 5.87 82.26
C HIS A 585 -23.04 5.28 80.79
N ALA A 586 -22.57 6.06 79.80
CA ALA A 586 -21.53 5.87 78.73
C ALA A 586 -20.92 4.47 78.32
N PRO A 587 -20.06 4.30 77.26
CA PRO A 587 -19.93 4.88 75.87
C PRO A 587 -19.42 3.88 74.74
N LYS A 588 -18.99 4.38 73.55
CA LYS A 588 -18.23 3.74 72.37
C LYS A 588 -19.07 2.88 71.38
N THR A 589 -18.70 2.54 70.12
CA THR A 589 -17.55 2.81 69.17
C THR A 589 -18.06 3.60 67.92
N GLY A 590 -17.52 3.68 66.67
CA GLY A 590 -16.35 3.14 65.91
C GLY A 590 -16.64 1.89 65.03
N ASP A 591 -16.10 1.66 63.80
CA ASP A 591 -15.07 2.36 62.98
C ASP A 591 -15.07 1.94 61.45
N ASN A 592 -14.58 2.81 60.54
CA ASN A 592 -13.98 2.66 59.17
C ASN A 592 -14.51 1.73 58.04
N ASN A 593 -14.62 2.25 56.78
CA ASN A 593 -13.76 1.84 55.62
C ASN A 593 -13.95 2.62 54.29
N HIS A 594 -12.96 2.49 53.37
CA HIS A 594 -12.89 3.11 52.03
C HIS A 594 -13.44 2.22 50.88
N ILE A 595 -14.01 2.85 49.84
CA ILE A 595 -13.89 2.56 48.37
C ILE A 595 -14.77 3.61 47.63
N GLY A 596 -14.43 4.22 46.49
CA GLY A 596 -13.11 4.27 45.84
C GLY A 596 -13.08 3.97 44.34
N LEU A 597 -13.74 4.75 43.48
CA LEU A 597 -13.29 4.92 42.09
C LEU A 597 -13.79 6.21 41.39
N MET A 598 -12.85 6.94 40.80
CA MET A 598 -13.02 7.92 39.71
C MET A 598 -12.05 7.48 38.62
N ILE A 599 -12.51 7.25 37.39
CA ILE A 599 -11.65 7.09 36.22
C ILE A 599 -12.27 7.87 35.06
N ALA A 600 -11.42 8.56 34.31
CA ALA A 600 -11.76 9.30 33.10
C ALA A 600 -10.84 8.87 31.95
N LEU A 601 -11.27 9.21 30.72
CA LEU A 601 -10.51 9.12 29.46
C LEU A 601 -10.15 7.72 28.94
N MET A 602 -10.53 7.48 27.69
CA MET A 602 -9.68 6.83 26.69
C MET A 602 -9.77 7.63 25.40
N LEU A 603 -8.64 8.15 24.94
CA LEU A 603 -8.47 8.76 23.62
C LEU A 603 -7.17 8.18 23.06
N GLY A 604 -7.29 7.27 22.10
CA GLY A 604 -6.18 6.39 21.67
C GLY A 604 -5.60 6.80 20.33
N ALA A 605 -4.48 7.53 20.35
CA ALA A 605 -3.61 7.73 19.20
C ALA A 605 -2.22 7.15 19.48
N SER A 606 -1.67 6.36 18.56
CA SER A 606 -0.40 5.64 18.75
C SER A 606 0.57 5.86 17.60
N ILE A 607 1.48 6.83 17.77
CA ILE A 607 2.69 6.98 16.97
C ILE A 607 3.86 6.47 17.80
N ALA A 608 4.65 5.54 17.26
CA ALA A 608 5.85 5.01 17.89
C ALA A 608 7.11 5.50 17.17
N PHE A 609 7.92 6.32 17.85
CA PHE A 609 9.24 6.73 17.39
C PHE A 609 10.28 6.48 18.49
N PHE A 610 11.25 5.59 18.24
CA PHE A 610 12.34 5.30 19.17
C PHE A 610 13.48 6.31 19.02
N GLY A 611 13.57 7.28 19.93
CA GLY A 611 14.68 8.24 20.01
C GLY A 611 15.77 7.81 21.00
N VAL A 612 16.86 7.20 20.51
CA VAL A 612 18.04 6.89 21.34
C VAL A 612 18.95 8.11 21.47
N LYS A 613 19.22 8.55 22.70
CA LYS A 613 20.22 9.61 22.98
C LYS A 613 21.65 9.15 22.68
N ARG A 614 22.44 10.02 22.05
CA ARG A 614 23.89 10.11 22.31
C ARG A 614 24.41 11.54 22.11
N ASP A 615 25.54 11.83 22.75
CA ASP A 615 25.89 13.20 23.14
C ASP A 615 26.60 14.04 22.08
N LYS A 616 26.49 15.37 22.25
CA LYS A 616 27.32 16.34 21.53
C LYS A 616 28.79 16.22 21.95
N LYS A 617 29.69 16.25 20.96
CA LYS A 617 31.00 16.91 21.09
C LYS A 617 31.22 17.84 19.90
N GLN A 618 31.93 18.94 20.14
CA GLN A 618 32.40 19.90 19.14
C GLN A 618 33.93 19.96 19.14
N HIS A 619 34.46 20.57 18.08
CA HIS A 619 35.87 20.90 17.82
C HIS A 619 36.75 19.73 17.34
N GLY A 620 37.50 20.02 16.28
CA GLY A 620 38.10 19.07 15.33
C GLY A 620 37.85 19.58 13.92
#